data_AF-A0AA95S7P0-F1
#
_entry.id   AF-A0AA95S7P0-F1
#
_cell.length_a   1.000
_cell.length_b   1.000
_cell.length_c   1.000
_cell.angle_alpha   90.00
_cell.angle_beta   90.00
_cell.angle_gamma   90.00
#
_symmetry.space_group_name_H-M   'P 1'
#
loop_
_entity.id
_entity.type
_entity.pdbx_description
1 polymer ?
#
loop_
_entity_poly.entity_id
_entity_poly.type
_entity_poly.pdbx_seq_one_letter_code
_entity_poly.pdbx_strand_id
1 'polypeptide(L)'
;MAGAVRHNKVFSVVFTIVSIFMLFLSMVFPHIKASAEVLTHEKYNNKGWVFSKHLGFFIETDIIRLSDGRIAYCLDERLSSPNGHDLEPNGRLSDKAYRVMAYGYPEKTPEQLGAANWQEAHFGTQIALWVVNTNINYEDLRFDNANVKAVVDRILNDVRTQETTQDLYFEVSPTSNVAKVEGDFFKAGAFKVTTNAKGTYTPEAINAPEGTYFANANGEKKTTFNNDEDFYVYFNKNVASGSFNIKVTGDLFKTETIWYKSYDEGIQNAMSLGVVKNTPVQDNLSVNWISKGSLELVKVNENGQRLAGAKFDVKNAKGETVATITTDENGYAKVDNLNLGVYTIVETEAPTGFVLDQKEIAFEVKEDGQVIKLEATNKKITGTLEITKVDVVGSKPLPNAKFEIFDENGNKVVEKVTDENGKAIFEKLPFGKYTFKETVAPDGYLINETVVPFEIKENGEVIKHTVSDERIPTPEKPEQPKPEKSLPQTGGQEDNTMKYAGLGAAATALIGLAYVVARRKEI
;
A
#
# COMPACT_ATOMS: atom_id res chain seq x y z
N MET A 1 -59.89 -30.37 -28.77
CA MET A 1 -59.43 -29.28 -29.66
C MET A 1 -58.94 -28.12 -28.79
N ALA A 2 -57.66 -28.12 -28.42
CA ALA A 2 -57.03 -27.03 -27.68
C ALA A 2 -55.58 -26.94 -28.14
N GLY A 3 -55.35 -26.22 -29.23
CA GLY A 3 -54.03 -26.16 -29.87
C GLY A 3 -53.98 -25.22 -31.06
N ALA A 4 -54.56 -24.02 -30.96
CA ALA A 4 -54.48 -23.03 -32.04
C ALA A 4 -54.77 -21.60 -31.58
N VAL A 5 -54.18 -21.11 -30.48
CA VAL A 5 -54.35 -19.67 -30.10
C VAL A 5 -53.05 -19.01 -29.61
N ARG A 6 -51.92 -19.72 -29.48
CA ARG A 6 -50.70 -19.13 -28.88
C ARG A 6 -49.65 -18.57 -29.85
N HIS A 7 -49.84 -18.66 -31.17
CA HIS A 7 -48.81 -18.24 -32.14
C HIS A 7 -48.95 -16.81 -32.69
N ASN A 8 -50.12 -16.15 -32.62
CA ASN A 8 -50.29 -14.82 -33.22
C ASN A 8 -49.90 -13.63 -32.32
N LYS A 9 -49.86 -13.80 -30.98
CA LYS A 9 -49.49 -12.69 -30.08
C LYS A 9 -47.97 -12.48 -29.98
N VAL A 10 -47.17 -13.53 -30.14
CA VAL A 10 -45.70 -13.43 -30.04
C VAL A 10 -45.12 -12.74 -31.27
N PHE A 11 -45.62 -13.07 -32.48
CA PHE A 11 -45.14 -12.45 -33.72
C PHE A 11 -45.47 -10.96 -33.83
N SER A 12 -46.68 -10.55 -33.39
CA SER A 12 -47.09 -9.14 -33.39
C SER A 12 -46.29 -8.29 -32.39
N VAL A 13 -45.97 -8.83 -31.21
CA VAL A 13 -45.18 -8.12 -30.19
C VAL A 13 -43.72 -7.98 -30.64
N VAL A 14 -43.13 -9.02 -31.24
CA VAL A 14 -41.75 -8.95 -31.75
C VAL A 14 -41.62 -7.96 -32.91
N PHE A 15 -42.58 -7.90 -33.84
CA PHE A 15 -42.54 -6.95 -34.96
C PHE A 15 -42.69 -5.49 -34.50
N THR A 16 -43.51 -5.25 -33.46
CA THR A 16 -43.72 -3.92 -32.89
C THR A 16 -42.48 -3.45 -32.12
N ILE A 17 -41.83 -4.35 -31.37
CA ILE A 17 -40.58 -4.04 -30.65
C ILE A 17 -39.43 -3.76 -31.62
N VAL A 18 -39.28 -4.55 -32.70
CA VAL A 18 -38.24 -4.32 -33.72
C VAL A 18 -38.49 -3.02 -34.50
N SER A 19 -39.74 -2.66 -34.77
CA SER A 19 -40.09 -1.40 -35.46
C SER A 19 -39.85 -0.17 -34.57
N ILE A 20 -40.18 -0.25 -33.28
CA ILE A 20 -39.86 0.79 -32.30
C ILE A 20 -38.35 0.88 -32.09
N PHE A 21 -37.63 -0.24 -32.09
CA PHE A 21 -36.18 -0.27 -31.99
C PHE A 21 -35.48 0.34 -33.21
N MET A 22 -36.00 0.13 -34.43
CA MET A 22 -35.51 0.82 -35.64
C MET A 22 -35.83 2.32 -35.66
N LEU A 23 -37.00 2.73 -35.15
CA LEU A 23 -37.36 4.15 -34.98
C LEU A 23 -36.53 4.84 -33.89
N PHE A 24 -36.10 4.12 -32.85
CA PHE A 24 -35.15 4.63 -31.87
C PHE A 24 -33.72 4.64 -32.41
N LEU A 25 -33.34 3.67 -33.25
CA LEU A 25 -32.03 3.66 -33.90
C LEU A 25 -31.81 4.90 -34.78
N SER A 26 -32.85 5.38 -35.48
CA SER A 26 -32.78 6.62 -36.26
C SER A 26 -32.81 7.91 -35.44
N MET A 27 -33.18 7.86 -34.15
CA MET A 27 -33.13 9.00 -33.22
C MET A 27 -31.83 9.06 -32.40
N VAL A 28 -31.14 7.93 -32.22
CA VAL A 28 -29.90 7.84 -31.43
C VAL A 28 -28.65 8.06 -32.29
N PHE A 29 -28.74 7.87 -33.61
CA PHE A 29 -27.73 8.38 -34.53
C PHE A 29 -28.13 9.80 -34.94
N PRO A 30 -27.45 10.87 -34.48
CA PRO A 30 -27.54 12.13 -35.20
C PRO A 30 -27.15 11.82 -36.64
N HIS A 31 -28.05 12.06 -37.59
CA HIS A 31 -27.63 12.30 -38.96
C HIS A 31 -26.68 13.49 -38.89
N ILE A 32 -25.39 13.23 -38.75
CA ILE A 32 -24.36 14.17 -39.12
C ILE A 32 -24.57 14.31 -40.62
N LYS A 33 -25.45 15.24 -41.02
CA LYS A 33 -25.33 15.80 -42.35
C LYS A 33 -23.92 16.36 -42.37
N ALA A 34 -23.02 15.67 -43.07
CA ALA A 34 -21.79 16.30 -43.51
C ALA A 34 -22.26 17.58 -44.20
N SER A 35 -22.01 18.73 -43.57
CA SER A 35 -22.42 19.99 -44.15
C SER A 35 -21.55 20.13 -45.39
N ALA A 36 -22.16 20.00 -46.57
CA ALA A 36 -21.43 20.22 -47.80
C ALA A 36 -20.88 21.64 -47.78
N GLU A 37 -19.67 21.80 -48.29
CA GLU A 37 -18.97 23.07 -48.35
C GLU A 37 -19.10 23.63 -49.76
N VAL A 38 -19.53 24.89 -49.86
CA VAL A 38 -19.63 25.60 -51.14
C VAL A 38 -18.23 26.09 -51.50
N LEU A 39 -17.67 25.57 -52.59
CA LEU A 39 -16.37 25.99 -53.09
C LEU A 39 -16.52 26.93 -54.29
N THR A 40 -15.69 27.96 -54.33
CA THR A 40 -15.60 28.92 -55.43
C THR A 40 -14.18 28.95 -55.99
N HIS A 41 -14.01 29.49 -57.18
CA HIS A 41 -12.69 29.59 -57.79
C HIS A 41 -12.48 30.95 -58.46
N GLU A 42 -11.21 31.35 -58.56
CA GLU A 42 -10.76 32.53 -59.30
C GLU A 42 -9.62 32.14 -60.23
N LYS A 43 -9.68 32.64 -61.48
CA LYS A 43 -8.64 32.39 -62.48
C LYS A 43 -7.52 33.40 -62.35
N TYR A 44 -6.29 32.96 -62.54
CA TYR A 44 -5.13 33.83 -62.68
C TYR A 44 -4.26 33.37 -63.86
N ASN A 45 -3.39 34.26 -64.36
CA ASN A 45 -2.55 33.92 -65.51
C ASN A 45 -1.37 33.02 -65.08
N ASN A 46 -1.50 31.72 -65.33
CA ASN A 46 -0.45 30.71 -65.12
C ASN A 46 -0.12 29.93 -66.40
N LYS A 47 -0.51 30.47 -67.55
CA LYS A 47 -0.35 29.79 -68.84
C LYS A 47 1.11 29.64 -69.21
N GLY A 48 1.45 28.46 -69.71
CA GLY A 48 2.78 28.19 -70.26
C GLY A 48 3.86 27.93 -69.21
N TRP A 49 3.56 27.86 -67.92
CA TRP A 49 4.59 27.71 -66.88
C TRP A 49 5.14 26.29 -66.79
N VAL A 50 4.28 25.28 -66.93
CA VAL A 50 4.67 23.86 -66.83
C VAL A 50 3.94 23.05 -67.90
N PHE A 51 4.70 22.34 -68.73
CA PHE A 51 4.18 21.37 -69.69
C PHE A 51 4.32 19.95 -69.13
N SER A 52 3.24 19.17 -69.14
CA SER A 52 3.28 17.75 -68.73
C SER A 52 3.29 16.84 -69.96
N LYS A 53 4.35 16.05 -70.12
CA LYS A 53 4.43 15.04 -71.20
C LYS A 53 3.36 13.97 -71.04
N HIS A 54 3.02 13.61 -69.80
CA HIS A 54 1.98 12.64 -69.48
C HIS A 54 0.59 13.12 -69.94
N LEU A 55 0.28 14.40 -69.72
CA LEU A 55 -1.00 14.99 -70.12
C LEU A 55 -1.04 15.47 -71.57
N GLY A 56 0.11 15.81 -72.15
CA GLY A 56 0.23 16.31 -73.51
C GLY A 56 -0.12 17.80 -73.68
N PHE A 57 -0.29 18.54 -72.59
CA PHE A 57 -0.63 19.96 -72.60
C PHE A 57 0.05 20.75 -71.45
N PHE A 58 -0.02 22.08 -71.54
CA PHE A 58 0.40 22.96 -70.46
C PHE A 58 -0.61 22.94 -69.31
N ILE A 59 -0.14 22.63 -68.11
CA ILE A 59 -0.96 22.60 -66.92
C ILE A 59 -1.45 24.03 -66.62
N GLU A 60 -2.74 24.15 -66.35
CA GLU A 60 -3.40 25.35 -65.83
C GLU A 60 -4.17 24.96 -64.56
N THR A 61 -4.36 25.91 -63.65
CA THR A 61 -5.16 25.71 -62.43
C THR A 61 -5.83 27.01 -61.99
N ASP A 62 -6.81 26.93 -61.11
CA ASP A 62 -7.48 28.08 -60.51
C ASP A 62 -7.16 28.11 -59.01
N ILE A 63 -7.28 29.26 -58.36
CA ILE A 63 -7.27 29.31 -56.90
C ILE A 63 -8.68 28.99 -56.41
N ILE A 64 -8.82 27.90 -55.64
CA ILE A 64 -10.11 27.45 -55.11
C ILE A 64 -10.22 27.93 -53.67
N ARG A 65 -11.40 28.38 -53.26
CA ARG A 65 -11.67 28.86 -51.90
C ARG A 65 -12.90 28.20 -51.31
N LEU A 66 -12.77 27.84 -50.05
CA LEU A 66 -13.86 27.46 -49.17
C LEU A 66 -14.70 28.69 -48.82
N SER A 67 -15.91 28.46 -48.31
CA SER A 67 -16.82 29.52 -47.85
C SER A 67 -16.22 30.43 -46.76
N ASP A 68 -15.30 29.89 -45.94
CA ASP A 68 -14.57 30.61 -44.90
C ASP A 68 -13.30 31.34 -45.40
N GLY A 69 -13.02 31.26 -46.71
CA GLY A 69 -11.89 31.91 -47.37
C GLY A 69 -10.60 31.10 -47.42
N ARG A 70 -10.53 29.93 -46.75
CA ARG A 70 -9.36 29.04 -46.85
C ARG A 70 -9.15 28.57 -48.29
N ILE A 71 -7.90 28.39 -48.66
CA ILE A 71 -7.52 27.88 -49.99
C ILE A 71 -7.71 26.37 -50.03
N ALA A 72 -8.33 25.89 -51.10
CA ALA A 72 -8.36 24.50 -51.50
C ALA A 72 -7.52 24.27 -52.76
N TYR A 73 -7.04 23.05 -52.92
CA TYR A 73 -6.27 22.58 -54.05
C TYR A 73 -6.99 21.47 -54.78
N CYS A 74 -6.82 21.42 -56.09
CA CYS A 74 -7.37 20.40 -56.96
C CYS A 74 -6.73 19.03 -56.70
N LEU A 75 -7.56 17.98 -56.75
CA LEU A 75 -7.12 16.59 -56.75
C LEU A 75 -7.24 15.87 -58.10
N ASP A 76 -7.97 16.43 -59.07
CA ASP A 76 -8.24 15.81 -60.38
C ASP A 76 -7.76 16.70 -61.54
N GLU A 77 -6.68 16.31 -62.20
CA GLU A 77 -5.94 17.09 -63.22
C GLU A 77 -6.73 17.48 -64.48
N ARG A 78 -7.89 16.85 -64.71
CA ARG A 78 -8.67 16.95 -65.97
C ARG A 78 -10.10 17.43 -65.76
N LEU A 79 -10.53 17.63 -64.52
CA LEU A 79 -11.89 18.05 -64.20
C LEU A 79 -11.92 19.56 -63.93
N SER A 80 -13.11 20.15 -64.02
CA SER A 80 -13.27 21.59 -63.84
C SER A 80 -13.26 21.95 -62.35
N SER A 81 -12.74 23.14 -62.03
CA SER A 81 -12.81 23.69 -60.68
C SER A 81 -14.26 23.93 -60.24
N PRO A 82 -14.58 23.69 -58.95
CA PRO A 82 -15.91 23.97 -58.43
C PRO A 82 -16.20 25.48 -58.44
N ASN A 83 -17.41 25.84 -58.85
CA ASN A 83 -17.90 27.22 -58.89
C ASN A 83 -19.31 27.31 -58.28
N GLY A 84 -19.40 27.43 -56.96
CA GLY A 84 -20.67 27.38 -56.23
C GLY A 84 -21.24 25.96 -56.07
N HIS A 85 -20.40 24.94 -56.25
CA HIS A 85 -20.80 23.54 -56.08
C HIS A 85 -20.58 23.11 -54.62
N ASP A 86 -21.48 22.26 -54.14
CA ASP A 86 -21.43 21.63 -52.83
C ASP A 86 -20.53 20.39 -52.88
N LEU A 87 -19.42 20.41 -52.14
CA LEU A 87 -18.56 19.23 -51.99
C LEU A 87 -18.59 18.75 -50.54
N GLU A 88 -18.63 17.44 -50.35
CA GLU A 88 -18.73 16.83 -49.02
C GLU A 88 -17.35 16.40 -48.49
N PRO A 89 -17.01 16.71 -47.23
CA PRO A 89 -15.82 16.16 -46.57
C PRO A 89 -15.86 14.62 -46.59
N ASN A 90 -14.79 14.00 -47.06
CA ASN A 90 -14.70 12.54 -47.25
C ASN A 90 -13.43 11.95 -46.60
N GLY A 91 -12.98 12.55 -45.49
CA GLY A 91 -11.83 12.10 -44.72
C GLY A 91 -10.56 12.90 -45.00
N ARG A 92 -9.41 12.29 -44.71
CA ARG A 92 -8.08 12.90 -44.85
C ARG A 92 -7.22 12.19 -45.88
N LEU A 93 -6.27 12.91 -46.46
CA LEU A 93 -5.25 12.39 -47.37
C LEU A 93 -4.00 11.91 -46.63
N SER A 94 -3.04 11.39 -47.39
CA SER A 94 -1.78 10.88 -46.87
C SER A 94 -0.92 11.96 -46.20
N ASP A 95 -0.04 11.55 -45.29
CA ASP A 95 0.95 12.45 -44.68
C ASP A 95 1.88 13.13 -45.69
N LYS A 96 2.10 12.52 -46.86
CA LYS A 96 2.85 13.17 -47.94
C LYS A 96 2.08 14.37 -48.50
N ALA A 97 0.78 14.20 -48.76
CA ALA A 97 -0.09 15.31 -49.20
C ALA A 97 -0.21 16.39 -48.12
N TYR A 98 -0.30 15.98 -46.84
CA TYR A 98 -0.24 16.93 -45.72
C TYR A 98 1.04 17.74 -45.70
N ARG A 99 2.21 17.11 -45.88
CA ARG A 99 3.49 17.82 -45.94
C ARG A 99 3.56 18.79 -47.12
N VAL A 100 3.02 18.42 -48.29
CA VAL A 100 2.92 19.38 -49.41
C VAL A 100 2.21 20.65 -48.97
N MET A 101 1.09 20.50 -48.26
CA MET A 101 0.28 21.64 -47.81
C MET A 101 0.92 22.41 -46.66
N ALA A 102 1.44 21.73 -45.64
CA ALA A 102 2.07 22.34 -44.47
C ALA A 102 3.36 23.11 -44.80
N TYR A 103 4.05 22.70 -45.87
CA TYR A 103 5.27 23.33 -46.37
C TYR A 103 5.05 24.12 -47.68
N GLY A 104 3.82 24.19 -48.18
CA GLY A 104 3.44 24.93 -49.38
C GLY A 104 2.70 26.23 -49.07
N TYR A 105 2.14 26.85 -50.10
CA TYR A 105 1.32 28.06 -49.96
C TYR A 105 -0.11 27.69 -49.52
N PRO A 106 -0.79 28.44 -48.62
CA PRO A 106 -0.36 29.70 -48.01
C PRO A 106 0.38 29.57 -46.67
N GLU A 107 0.64 28.35 -46.16
CA GLU A 107 1.34 28.14 -44.89
C GLU A 107 2.79 28.68 -44.90
N LYS A 108 3.39 28.71 -46.10
CA LYS A 108 4.64 29.42 -46.41
C LYS A 108 4.36 30.60 -47.33
N THR A 109 5.04 31.71 -47.06
CA THR A 109 4.97 32.89 -47.93
C THR A 109 5.67 32.62 -49.27
N PRO A 110 5.36 33.38 -50.34
CA PRO A 110 6.05 33.26 -51.62
C PRO A 110 7.58 33.35 -51.49
N GLU A 111 8.07 34.29 -50.69
CA GLU A 111 9.50 34.49 -50.44
C GLU A 111 10.13 33.30 -49.75
N GLN A 112 9.42 32.71 -48.77
CA GLN A 112 9.85 31.49 -48.10
C GLN A 112 9.87 30.30 -49.04
N LEU A 113 9.11 30.30 -50.14
CA LEU A 113 9.12 29.22 -51.13
C LEU A 113 10.09 29.47 -52.30
N GLY A 114 10.63 30.68 -52.42
CA GLY A 114 11.44 31.10 -53.57
C GLY A 114 10.62 31.51 -54.79
N ALA A 115 9.33 31.82 -54.60
CA ALA A 115 8.46 32.41 -55.62
C ALA A 115 8.54 33.95 -55.61
N ALA A 116 8.32 34.58 -56.75
CA ALA A 116 8.28 36.04 -56.85
C ALA A 116 6.94 36.63 -56.40
N ASN A 117 5.87 35.83 -56.42
CA ASN A 117 4.52 36.24 -56.07
C ASN A 117 3.67 35.05 -55.61
N TRP A 118 2.48 35.34 -55.09
CA TRP A 118 1.56 34.32 -54.59
C TRP A 118 1.07 33.37 -55.69
N GLN A 119 0.95 33.82 -56.94
CA GLN A 119 0.50 32.99 -58.06
C GLN A 119 1.49 31.86 -58.35
N GLU A 120 2.79 32.18 -58.39
CA GLU A 120 3.85 31.17 -58.56
C GLU A 120 3.93 30.22 -57.37
N ALA A 121 3.77 30.73 -56.15
CA ALA A 121 3.76 29.95 -54.92
C ALA A 121 2.58 28.95 -54.87
N HIS A 122 1.37 29.43 -55.16
CA HIS A 122 0.17 28.63 -55.26
C HIS A 122 0.29 27.57 -56.37
N PHE A 123 0.67 27.99 -57.58
CA PHE A 123 0.82 27.07 -58.71
C PHE A 123 1.85 25.97 -58.43
N GLY A 124 3.02 26.34 -57.90
CA GLY A 124 4.04 25.36 -57.50
C GLY A 124 3.55 24.38 -56.44
N THR A 125 2.77 24.85 -55.47
CA THR A 125 2.13 23.98 -54.46
C THR A 125 1.14 23.00 -55.11
N GLN A 126 0.32 23.46 -56.06
CA GLN A 126 -0.62 22.60 -56.81
C GLN A 126 0.11 21.50 -57.60
N ILE A 127 1.21 21.86 -58.29
CA ILE A 127 2.02 20.89 -59.03
C ILE A 127 2.64 19.86 -58.08
N ALA A 128 3.22 20.30 -56.97
CA ALA A 128 3.80 19.40 -55.96
C ALA A 128 2.74 18.45 -55.38
N LEU A 129 1.51 18.93 -55.16
CA LEU A 129 0.41 18.09 -54.70
C LEU A 129 0.07 17.00 -55.70
N TRP A 130 -0.05 17.31 -56.99
CA TRP A 130 -0.32 16.30 -57.99
C TRP A 130 0.83 15.29 -58.14
N VAL A 131 2.09 15.74 -58.12
CA VAL A 131 3.24 14.83 -58.13
C VAL A 131 3.19 13.81 -56.97
N VAL A 132 2.65 14.22 -55.81
CA VAL A 132 2.59 13.38 -54.61
C VAL A 132 1.31 12.53 -54.54
N ASN A 133 0.20 13.04 -55.07
CA ASN A 133 -1.14 12.51 -54.82
C ASN A 133 -1.81 11.93 -56.09
N THR A 134 -1.21 12.07 -57.27
CA THR A 134 -1.75 11.56 -58.53
C THR A 134 -0.67 10.77 -59.31
N ASN A 135 -0.93 10.49 -60.59
CA ASN A 135 -0.01 9.75 -61.46
C ASN A 135 0.96 10.67 -62.24
N ILE A 136 0.99 11.97 -61.94
CA ILE A 136 1.96 12.89 -62.56
C ILE A 136 3.35 12.57 -62.01
N ASN A 137 4.26 12.17 -62.90
CA ASN A 137 5.68 12.02 -62.56
C ASN A 137 6.42 13.33 -62.74
N TYR A 138 7.25 13.70 -61.76
CA TYR A 138 8.08 14.91 -61.83
C TYR A 138 8.97 14.96 -63.09
N GLU A 139 9.56 13.82 -63.49
CA GLU A 139 10.43 13.71 -64.67
C GLU A 139 9.71 13.96 -66.01
N ASP A 140 8.39 13.88 -66.01
CA ASP A 140 7.54 14.17 -67.18
C ASP A 140 7.19 15.66 -67.29
N LEU A 141 7.58 16.48 -66.31
CA LEU A 141 7.30 17.92 -66.28
C LEU A 141 8.45 18.71 -66.91
N ARG A 142 8.11 19.59 -67.86
CA ARG A 142 9.01 20.64 -68.36
C ARG A 142 8.59 21.97 -67.73
N PHE A 143 9.50 22.56 -66.96
CA PHE A 143 9.29 23.84 -66.31
C PHE A 143 9.84 24.97 -67.18
N ASP A 144 8.95 25.82 -67.68
CA ASP A 144 9.28 27.02 -68.45
C ASP A 144 9.29 28.28 -67.54
N ASN A 145 8.85 28.16 -66.27
CA ASN A 145 9.04 29.13 -65.20
C ASN A 145 9.98 28.57 -64.10
N ALA A 146 11.14 29.21 -63.91
CA ALA A 146 12.17 28.76 -62.97
C ALA A 146 11.77 28.94 -61.49
N ASN A 147 11.00 29.97 -61.15
CA ASN A 147 10.53 30.19 -59.78
C ASN A 147 9.54 29.09 -59.39
N VAL A 148 8.61 28.75 -60.28
CA VAL A 148 7.66 27.63 -60.08
C VAL A 148 8.42 26.32 -59.85
N LYS A 149 9.46 26.05 -60.64
CA LYS A 149 10.32 24.87 -60.42
C LYS A 149 10.95 24.88 -59.03
N ALA A 150 11.49 26.02 -58.60
CA ALA A 150 12.11 26.16 -57.28
C ALA A 150 11.11 25.87 -56.14
N VAL A 151 9.87 26.35 -56.26
CA VAL A 151 8.79 26.03 -55.30
C VAL A 151 8.52 24.53 -55.25
N VAL A 152 8.33 23.89 -56.41
CA VAL A 152 8.04 22.44 -56.48
C VAL A 152 9.19 21.63 -55.89
N ASP A 153 10.42 21.91 -56.29
CA ASP A 153 11.61 21.20 -55.81
C ASP A 153 11.75 21.30 -54.29
N ARG A 154 11.51 22.49 -53.75
CA ARG A 154 11.58 22.74 -52.31
C ARG A 154 10.53 21.94 -51.54
N ILE A 155 9.27 22.02 -51.97
CA ILE A 155 8.17 21.30 -51.32
C ILE A 155 8.39 19.79 -51.40
N LEU A 156 8.76 19.26 -52.57
CA LEU A 156 9.04 17.83 -52.73
C LEU A 156 10.25 17.37 -51.89
N ASN A 157 11.25 18.23 -51.71
CA ASN A 157 12.34 17.95 -50.78
C ASN A 157 11.83 17.89 -49.33
N ASP A 158 11.02 18.85 -48.88
CA ASP A 158 10.43 18.83 -47.53
C ASP A 158 9.53 17.60 -47.32
N VAL A 159 8.74 17.20 -48.32
CA VAL A 159 7.92 15.97 -48.27
C VAL A 159 8.77 14.72 -48.01
N ARG A 160 10.01 14.69 -48.55
CA ARG A 160 10.96 13.58 -48.43
C ARG A 160 11.75 13.63 -47.12
N THR A 161 12.10 14.81 -46.61
CA THR A 161 13.03 14.96 -45.49
C THR A 161 12.36 15.26 -44.15
N GLN A 162 11.14 15.78 -44.14
CA GLN A 162 10.42 16.12 -42.92
C GLN A 162 9.55 14.93 -42.45
N GLU A 163 9.45 14.77 -41.13
CA GLU A 163 8.67 13.70 -40.49
C GLU A 163 7.30 14.18 -39.99
N THR A 164 6.89 15.40 -40.35
CA THR A 164 5.59 15.96 -39.91
C THR A 164 4.44 15.04 -40.33
N THR A 165 3.60 14.71 -39.36
CA THR A 165 2.45 13.82 -39.51
C THR A 165 1.17 14.47 -39.03
N GLN A 166 0.05 14.01 -39.60
CA GLN A 166 -1.30 14.31 -39.15
C GLN A 166 -1.70 13.47 -37.94
N ASP A 167 -1.02 12.35 -37.68
CA ASP A 167 -1.32 11.48 -36.55
C ASP A 167 -1.12 12.22 -35.24
N LEU A 168 -2.13 12.12 -34.38
CA LEU A 168 -2.11 12.73 -33.07
C LEU A 168 -1.22 11.89 -32.14
N TYR A 169 -0.25 12.56 -31.52
CA TYR A 169 0.49 12.02 -30.40
C TYR A 169 -0.03 12.67 -29.12
N PHE A 170 -0.36 11.86 -28.11
CA PHE A 170 -0.82 12.31 -26.79
C PHE A 170 -0.36 11.31 -25.75
N GLU A 171 0.65 11.69 -24.97
CA GLU A 171 1.20 10.85 -23.92
C GLU A 171 1.36 11.62 -22.61
N VAL A 172 1.07 10.95 -21.51
CA VAL A 172 1.22 11.45 -20.16
C VAL A 172 2.25 10.61 -19.42
N SER A 173 3.26 11.26 -18.86
CA SER A 173 4.38 10.61 -18.17
C SER A 173 4.73 11.32 -16.86
N PRO A 174 5.20 10.61 -15.82
CA PRO A 174 5.26 9.16 -15.73
C PRO A 174 3.86 8.54 -15.63
N THR A 175 3.71 7.27 -15.98
CA THR A 175 2.44 6.52 -15.84
C THR A 175 2.18 6.05 -14.41
N SER A 176 3.16 6.19 -13.52
CA SER A 176 3.02 5.92 -12.09
C SER A 176 3.79 6.94 -11.28
N ASN A 177 3.21 7.36 -10.16
CA ASN A 177 3.85 8.27 -9.22
C ASN A 177 3.57 7.80 -7.77
N VAL A 178 4.52 8.06 -6.88
CA VAL A 178 4.37 7.77 -5.45
C VAL A 178 4.14 9.08 -4.71
N ALA A 179 2.97 9.23 -4.10
CA ALA A 179 2.62 10.43 -3.37
C ALA A 179 3.44 10.54 -2.07
N LYS A 180 3.84 11.76 -1.73
CA LYS A 180 4.61 12.09 -0.52
C LYS A 180 3.89 13.15 0.29
N VAL A 181 4.06 13.13 1.61
CA VAL A 181 3.45 14.13 2.50
C VAL A 181 4.09 15.50 2.25
N GLU A 182 3.24 16.50 2.03
CA GLU A 182 3.57 17.92 1.93
C GLU A 182 2.54 18.70 2.76
N GLY A 183 2.92 19.06 3.99
CA GLY A 183 2.01 19.69 4.95
C GLY A 183 0.89 18.74 5.41
N ASP A 184 -0.35 19.09 5.09
CA ASP A 184 -1.55 18.32 5.45
C ASP A 184 -2.04 17.40 4.33
N PHE A 185 -1.30 17.33 3.22
CA PHE A 185 -1.69 16.58 2.03
C PHE A 185 -0.62 15.57 1.62
N PHE A 186 -1.03 14.48 0.99
CA PHE A 186 -0.19 13.78 0.03
C PHE A 186 -0.15 14.56 -1.29
N LYS A 187 1.02 14.63 -1.90
CA LYS A 187 1.26 15.21 -3.22
C LYS A 187 1.94 14.19 -4.13
N ALA A 188 1.39 14.02 -5.34
CA ALA A 188 1.98 13.21 -6.40
C ALA A 188 2.18 14.05 -7.67
N GLY A 189 3.23 13.75 -8.43
CA GLY A 189 3.60 14.46 -9.65
C GLY A 189 5.09 14.85 -9.66
N ALA A 190 5.55 15.59 -10.66
CA ALA A 190 4.77 16.09 -11.80
C ALA A 190 4.27 14.97 -12.73
N PHE A 191 3.10 15.17 -13.32
CA PHE A 191 2.64 14.47 -14.51
C PHE A 191 2.70 15.44 -15.70
N LYS A 192 3.44 15.05 -16.73
CA LYS A 192 3.72 15.83 -17.92
C LYS A 192 2.97 15.28 -19.12
N VAL A 193 2.23 16.15 -19.81
CA VAL A 193 1.57 15.83 -21.08
C VAL A 193 2.50 16.22 -22.23
N THR A 194 2.71 15.30 -23.17
CA THR A 194 3.46 15.54 -24.40
C THR A 194 2.55 15.28 -25.59
N THR A 195 2.38 16.29 -26.45
CA THR A 195 1.51 16.19 -27.62
C THR A 195 2.03 17.03 -28.79
N ASN A 196 1.70 16.61 -30.02
CA ASN A 196 1.96 17.36 -31.26
C ASN A 196 0.76 18.23 -31.73
N ALA A 197 -0.25 18.39 -30.88
CA ALA A 197 -1.43 19.24 -31.11
C ALA A 197 -1.46 20.42 -30.13
N LYS A 198 -2.37 21.37 -30.33
CA LYS A 198 -2.57 22.53 -29.45
C LYS A 198 -3.89 22.41 -28.70
N GLY A 199 -3.98 22.91 -27.48
CA GLY A 199 -5.23 22.90 -26.73
C GLY A 199 -4.99 22.66 -25.25
N THR A 200 -5.97 22.02 -24.61
CA THR A 200 -5.95 21.77 -23.17
C THR A 200 -6.14 20.29 -22.87
N TYR A 201 -5.99 19.91 -21.61
CA TYR A 201 -6.34 18.60 -21.11
C TYR A 201 -6.94 18.69 -19.70
N THR A 202 -7.70 17.66 -19.34
CA THR A 202 -8.39 17.54 -18.05
C THR A 202 -8.04 16.20 -17.43
N PRO A 203 -7.31 16.18 -16.29
CA PRO A 203 -7.13 14.99 -15.49
C PRO A 203 -8.36 14.72 -14.61
N GLU A 204 -8.69 13.46 -14.43
CA GLU A 204 -9.80 12.95 -13.63
C GLU A 204 -9.30 11.84 -12.72
N ALA A 205 -9.60 11.94 -11.43
CA ALA A 205 -9.20 10.94 -10.44
C ALA A 205 -10.29 9.87 -10.32
N ILE A 206 -9.92 8.60 -10.47
CA ILE A 206 -10.83 7.45 -10.47
C ILE A 206 -10.60 6.64 -9.19
N ASN A 207 -11.65 6.47 -8.38
CA ASN A 207 -11.59 5.81 -7.07
C ASN A 207 -10.56 6.43 -6.11
N ALA A 208 -10.38 7.74 -6.18
CA ALA A 208 -9.44 8.47 -5.35
C ALA A 208 -10.02 8.81 -3.97
N PRO A 209 -9.17 9.08 -2.97
CA PRO A 209 -9.61 9.61 -1.68
C PRO A 209 -10.50 10.85 -1.80
N GLU A 210 -11.41 11.02 -0.85
CA GLU A 210 -12.28 12.21 -0.82
C GLU A 210 -11.46 13.50 -0.73
N GLY A 211 -11.91 14.53 -1.44
CA GLY A 211 -11.22 15.82 -1.48
C GLY A 211 -9.98 15.86 -2.38
N THR A 212 -9.70 14.80 -3.16
CA THR A 212 -8.63 14.81 -4.17
C THR A 212 -8.82 15.97 -5.15
N TYR A 213 -7.75 16.71 -5.44
CA TYR A 213 -7.75 17.78 -6.42
C TYR A 213 -6.45 17.85 -7.21
N PHE A 214 -6.49 18.56 -8.34
CA PHE A 214 -5.34 18.78 -9.21
C PHE A 214 -4.86 20.23 -9.11
N ALA A 215 -3.56 20.45 -9.29
CA ALA A 215 -2.96 21.77 -9.32
C ALA A 215 -1.80 21.85 -10.31
N ASN A 216 -1.44 23.08 -10.73
CA ASN A 216 -0.25 23.31 -11.55
C ASN A 216 1.02 23.34 -10.69
N ALA A 217 2.17 23.58 -11.32
CA ALA A 217 3.47 23.67 -10.63
C ALA A 217 3.55 24.77 -9.55
N ASN A 218 2.69 25.78 -9.61
CA ASN A 218 2.61 26.86 -8.62
C ASN A 218 1.67 26.53 -7.45
N GLY A 219 1.04 25.34 -7.44
CA GLY A 219 0.06 24.94 -6.44
C GLY A 219 -1.34 25.53 -6.65
N GLU A 220 -1.59 26.19 -7.79
CA GLU A 220 -2.92 26.70 -8.12
C GLU A 220 -3.85 25.54 -8.49
N LYS A 221 -4.97 25.41 -7.76
CA LYS A 221 -5.98 24.38 -8.02
C LYS A 221 -6.67 24.62 -9.36
N LYS A 222 -6.60 23.64 -10.25
CA LYS A 222 -7.17 23.70 -11.61
C LYS A 222 -7.84 22.39 -11.98
N THR A 223 -8.84 22.44 -12.84
CA THR A 223 -9.48 21.26 -13.45
C THR A 223 -8.99 21.03 -14.88
N THR A 224 -8.52 22.08 -15.56
CA THR A 224 -8.09 22.05 -16.95
C THR A 224 -6.76 22.77 -17.08
N PHE A 225 -5.88 22.20 -17.89
CA PHE A 225 -4.48 22.60 -18.04
C PHE A 225 -4.17 22.81 -19.51
N ASN A 226 -3.30 23.77 -19.81
CA ASN A 226 -2.76 23.90 -21.17
C ASN A 226 -1.83 22.72 -21.45
N ASN A 227 -1.69 22.36 -22.73
CA ASN A 227 -0.90 21.20 -23.16
C ASN A 227 0.62 21.29 -22.87
N ASP A 228 1.11 22.43 -22.40
CA ASP A 228 2.49 22.69 -21.96
C ASP A 228 2.63 22.81 -20.43
N GLU A 229 1.53 22.75 -19.69
CA GLU A 229 1.54 22.72 -18.22
C GLU A 229 1.71 21.29 -17.71
N ASP A 230 2.45 21.14 -16.60
CA ASP A 230 2.43 19.92 -15.80
C ASP A 230 1.31 20.00 -14.75
N PHE A 231 0.79 18.85 -14.35
CA PHE A 231 -0.15 18.77 -13.23
C PHE A 231 0.37 17.93 -12.07
N TYR A 232 -0.14 18.25 -10.88
CA TYR A 232 0.10 17.57 -9.63
C TYR A 232 -1.24 17.18 -9.02
N VAL A 233 -1.20 16.14 -8.19
CA VAL A 233 -2.34 15.61 -7.46
C VAL A 233 -2.14 15.83 -5.98
N TYR A 234 -3.19 16.28 -5.29
CA TYR A 234 -3.22 16.45 -3.86
C TYR A 234 -4.44 15.76 -3.25
N PHE A 235 -4.25 15.14 -2.10
CA PHE A 235 -5.33 14.52 -1.32
C PHE A 235 -4.95 14.44 0.16
N ASN A 236 -5.92 14.26 1.05
CA ASN A 236 -5.69 14.27 2.51
C ASN A 236 -4.68 13.17 2.91
N LYS A 237 -3.76 13.47 3.84
CA LYS A 237 -2.77 12.49 4.34
C LYS A 237 -3.35 11.43 5.29
N ASN A 238 -4.50 11.70 5.90
CA ASN A 238 -5.16 10.85 6.90
C ASN A 238 -5.99 9.74 6.25
N VAL A 239 -5.38 9.03 5.31
CA VAL A 239 -5.99 7.93 4.57
C VAL A 239 -5.07 6.73 4.63
N ALA A 240 -5.64 5.53 4.74
CA ALA A 240 -4.86 4.29 4.72
C ALA A 240 -4.04 4.17 3.42
N SER A 241 -2.90 3.47 3.48
CA SER A 241 -2.08 3.15 2.32
C SER A 241 -2.94 2.59 1.17
N GLY A 242 -2.66 3.03 -0.05
CA GLY A 242 -3.49 2.66 -1.18
C GLY A 242 -2.96 3.15 -2.51
N SER A 243 -3.82 3.00 -3.52
CA SER A 243 -3.58 3.45 -4.87
C SER A 243 -4.88 3.88 -5.53
N PHE A 244 -4.81 4.85 -6.43
CA PHE A 244 -5.92 5.18 -7.32
C PHE A 244 -5.41 5.52 -8.73
N ASN A 245 -6.33 5.55 -9.69
CA ASN A 245 -5.99 5.80 -11.10
C ASN A 245 -6.37 7.22 -11.52
N ILE A 246 -5.65 7.75 -12.49
CA ILE A 246 -5.95 9.01 -13.16
C ILE A 246 -6.22 8.70 -14.63
N LYS A 247 -7.28 9.32 -15.14
CA LYS A 247 -7.59 9.39 -16.57
C LYS A 247 -7.33 10.82 -17.03
N VAL A 248 -6.62 11.00 -18.14
CA VAL A 248 -6.38 12.32 -18.73
C VAL A 248 -7.05 12.37 -20.09
N THR A 249 -7.91 13.36 -20.28
CA THR A 249 -8.63 13.59 -21.54
C THR A 249 -8.17 14.90 -22.16
N GLY A 250 -7.70 14.86 -23.41
CA GLY A 250 -7.36 16.07 -24.16
C GLY A 250 -8.58 16.73 -24.78
N ASP A 251 -8.52 18.06 -24.93
CA ASP A 251 -9.33 18.85 -25.86
C ASP A 251 -8.36 19.56 -26.81
N LEU A 252 -7.96 18.83 -27.85
CA LEU A 252 -6.84 19.19 -28.70
C LEU A 252 -7.28 19.48 -30.12
N PHE A 253 -6.61 20.45 -30.74
CA PHE A 253 -6.82 20.90 -32.10
C PHE A 253 -5.57 20.58 -32.91
N LYS A 254 -5.75 19.84 -34.00
CA LYS A 254 -4.69 19.43 -34.91
C LYS A 254 -5.06 19.83 -36.33
N THR A 255 -4.11 20.44 -37.03
CA THR A 255 -4.27 20.71 -38.46
C THR A 255 -4.08 19.42 -39.24
N GLU A 256 -5.08 19.05 -40.03
CA GLU A 256 -5.10 17.88 -40.88
C GLU A 256 -5.55 18.26 -42.30
N THR A 257 -5.37 17.35 -43.25
CA THR A 257 -5.96 17.49 -44.58
C THR A 257 -7.43 17.13 -44.53
N ILE A 258 -8.26 17.92 -45.20
CA ILE A 258 -9.67 17.61 -45.43
C ILE A 258 -9.84 17.42 -46.94
N TRP A 259 -10.23 16.22 -47.33
CA TRP A 259 -10.60 15.90 -48.72
C TRP A 259 -12.09 16.16 -48.92
N TYR A 260 -12.42 16.87 -49.99
CA TYR A 260 -13.77 17.21 -50.41
C TYR A 260 -14.12 16.45 -51.68
N LYS A 261 -15.16 15.63 -51.63
CA LYS A 261 -15.64 14.84 -52.76
C LYS A 261 -16.70 15.59 -53.53
N SER A 262 -16.54 15.64 -54.86
CA SER A 262 -17.58 16.04 -55.80
C SER A 262 -18.43 14.83 -56.20
N TYR A 263 -19.74 15.03 -56.33
CA TYR A 263 -20.65 14.05 -56.94
C TYR A 263 -21.09 14.46 -58.36
N ASP A 264 -20.63 15.60 -58.84
CA ASP A 264 -20.77 15.99 -60.24
C ASP A 264 -19.57 15.44 -61.03
N GLU A 265 -19.85 14.58 -62.02
CA GLU A 265 -18.84 13.89 -62.83
C GLU A 265 -17.89 14.83 -63.59
N GLY A 266 -18.28 16.10 -63.82
CA GLY A 266 -17.45 17.11 -64.49
C GLY A 266 -16.59 17.95 -63.55
N ILE A 267 -16.79 17.84 -62.23
CA ILE A 267 -16.19 18.73 -61.23
C ILE A 267 -15.17 17.95 -60.40
N GLN A 268 -13.99 18.55 -60.23
CA GLN A 268 -12.90 17.95 -59.48
C GLN A 268 -13.20 17.85 -57.98
N ASN A 269 -12.60 16.85 -57.35
CA ASN A 269 -12.42 16.83 -55.91
C ASN A 269 -11.39 17.90 -55.51
N ALA A 270 -11.48 18.32 -54.25
CA ALA A 270 -10.59 19.33 -53.70
C ALA A 270 -10.05 18.88 -52.35
N MET A 271 -8.98 19.53 -51.88
CA MET A 271 -8.49 19.35 -50.53
C MET A 271 -8.03 20.66 -49.92
N SER A 272 -8.12 20.80 -48.60
CA SER A 272 -7.57 21.93 -47.86
C SER A 272 -6.93 21.47 -46.55
N LEU A 273 -6.22 22.37 -45.88
CA LEU A 273 -5.90 22.18 -44.47
C LEU A 273 -7.05 22.69 -43.62
N GLY A 274 -7.42 21.90 -42.60
CA GLY A 274 -8.43 22.28 -41.62
C GLY A 274 -8.02 21.88 -40.21
N VAL A 275 -8.56 22.59 -39.23
CA VAL A 275 -8.32 22.32 -37.82
C VAL A 275 -9.39 21.34 -37.32
N VAL A 276 -8.95 20.16 -36.90
CA VAL A 276 -9.79 19.08 -36.39
C VAL A 276 -9.67 19.00 -34.88
N LYS A 277 -10.81 18.96 -34.20
CA LYS A 277 -10.90 18.73 -32.76
C LYS A 277 -10.77 17.24 -32.46
N ASN A 278 -9.88 16.91 -31.54
CA ASN A 278 -9.54 15.58 -31.09
C ASN A 278 -9.66 15.48 -29.57
N THR A 279 -10.19 14.37 -29.08
CA THR A 279 -10.36 14.12 -27.64
C THR A 279 -9.64 12.84 -27.21
N PRO A 280 -8.28 12.80 -27.29
CA PRO A 280 -7.54 11.61 -26.89
C PRO A 280 -7.70 11.35 -25.39
N VAL A 281 -7.61 10.08 -25.02
CA VAL A 281 -7.67 9.64 -23.62
C VAL A 281 -6.46 8.78 -23.34
N GLN A 282 -5.76 9.08 -22.25
CA GLN A 282 -4.85 8.13 -21.62
C GLN A 282 -5.38 7.80 -20.23
N ASP A 283 -5.54 6.52 -19.95
CA ASP A 283 -6.06 6.01 -18.69
C ASP A 283 -5.00 5.24 -17.92
N ASN A 284 -5.39 4.73 -16.75
CA ASN A 284 -4.58 3.84 -15.91
C ASN A 284 -3.22 4.43 -15.47
N LEU A 285 -3.10 5.76 -15.41
CA LEU A 285 -2.00 6.38 -14.68
C LEU A 285 -2.22 6.14 -13.18
N SER A 286 -1.22 5.68 -12.45
CA SER A 286 -1.40 5.31 -11.03
C SER A 286 -0.75 6.31 -10.08
N VAL A 287 -1.43 6.59 -8.98
CA VAL A 287 -0.86 7.24 -7.80
C VAL A 287 -0.90 6.24 -6.66
N ASN A 288 0.25 5.98 -6.06
CA ASN A 288 0.41 5.07 -4.92
C ASN A 288 0.91 5.84 -3.71
N TRP A 289 0.49 5.48 -2.50
CA TRP A 289 1.02 6.07 -1.27
C TRP A 289 1.06 5.06 -0.14
N ILE A 290 1.93 5.35 0.83
CA ILE A 290 2.10 4.55 2.03
C ILE A 290 1.87 5.50 3.20
N SER A 291 0.97 5.11 4.09
CA SER A 291 0.69 5.80 5.35
C SER A 291 1.09 4.88 6.50
N LYS A 292 2.06 5.32 7.32
CA LYS A 292 2.59 4.55 8.44
C LYS A 292 2.87 5.43 9.65
N GLY A 293 2.67 4.89 10.84
CA GLY A 293 3.10 5.49 12.10
C GLY A 293 4.04 4.60 12.88
N SER A 294 4.24 4.95 14.14
CA SER A 294 5.09 4.24 15.08
C SER A 294 4.50 4.26 16.48
N LEU A 295 4.93 3.30 17.30
CA LEU A 295 4.63 3.21 18.72
C LEU A 295 5.94 3.35 19.50
N GLU A 296 5.93 4.17 20.53
CA GLU A 296 6.94 4.27 21.57
C GLU A 296 6.32 3.83 22.90
N LEU A 297 6.96 2.88 23.56
CA LEU A 297 6.57 2.41 24.87
C LEU A 297 7.67 2.75 25.88
N VAL A 298 7.23 3.24 27.03
CA VAL A 298 8.07 3.46 28.20
C VAL A 298 7.60 2.56 29.33
N LYS A 299 8.53 1.79 29.90
CA LYS A 299 8.26 0.83 30.97
C LYS A 299 8.79 1.33 32.29
N VAL A 300 7.92 1.38 33.29
CA VAL A 300 8.25 1.83 34.64
C VAL A 300 7.77 0.87 35.74
N ASN A 301 8.27 1.07 36.94
CA ASN A 301 7.66 0.53 38.16
C ASN A 301 6.72 1.55 38.82
N GLU A 302 6.10 1.16 39.93
CA GLU A 302 5.20 2.00 40.74
C GLU A 302 5.81 3.32 41.25
N ASN A 303 7.14 3.47 41.22
CA ASN A 303 7.86 4.69 41.60
C ASN A 303 8.39 5.48 40.39
N GLY A 304 8.04 5.10 39.16
CA GLY A 304 8.51 5.75 37.93
C GLY A 304 9.92 5.36 37.47
N GLN A 305 10.59 4.40 38.12
CA GLN A 305 11.91 3.93 37.69
C GLN A 305 11.78 3.09 36.41
N ARG A 306 12.68 3.28 35.45
CA ARG A 306 12.70 2.57 34.17
C ARG A 306 13.00 1.08 34.33
N LEU A 307 12.33 0.22 33.56
CA LEU A 307 12.49 -1.24 33.63
C LEU A 307 12.87 -1.85 32.27
N ALA A 308 14.04 -2.50 32.24
CA ALA A 308 14.52 -3.26 31.10
C ALA A 308 13.98 -4.70 31.07
N GLY A 309 13.92 -5.30 29.88
CA GLY A 309 13.63 -6.72 29.70
C GLY A 309 12.15 -7.11 29.69
N ALA A 310 11.21 -6.16 29.77
CA ALA A 310 9.80 -6.47 29.59
C ALA A 310 9.53 -6.79 28.11
N LYS A 311 8.81 -7.87 27.81
CA LYS A 311 8.38 -8.19 26.44
C LYS A 311 6.92 -7.88 26.23
N PHE A 312 6.61 -7.30 25.08
CA PHE A 312 5.25 -6.97 24.67
C PHE A 312 4.96 -7.47 23.27
N ASP A 313 3.73 -7.94 23.07
CA ASP A 313 3.17 -8.18 21.74
C ASP A 313 2.26 -7.01 21.35
N VAL A 314 2.45 -6.49 20.14
CA VAL A 314 1.55 -5.55 19.49
C VAL A 314 0.68 -6.33 18.51
N LYS A 315 -0.63 -6.25 18.69
CA LYS A 315 -1.63 -6.97 17.89
C LYS A 315 -2.47 -6.00 17.08
N ASN A 316 -2.80 -6.37 15.86
CA ASN A 316 -3.72 -5.61 15.02
C ASN A 316 -5.18 -5.86 15.43
N ALA A 317 -6.13 -5.17 14.79
CA ALA A 317 -7.57 -5.32 15.04
C ALA A 317 -8.12 -6.75 14.78
N LYS A 318 -7.40 -7.63 14.07
CA LYS A 318 -7.75 -9.04 13.87
C LYS A 318 -7.22 -9.95 14.99
N GLY A 319 -6.46 -9.40 15.94
CA GLY A 319 -5.79 -10.14 17.01
C GLY A 319 -4.47 -10.78 16.59
N GLU A 320 -3.96 -10.49 15.38
CA GLU A 320 -2.70 -11.04 14.89
C GLU A 320 -1.53 -10.22 15.46
N THR A 321 -0.51 -10.88 16.02
CA THR A 321 0.73 -10.22 16.47
C THR A 321 1.50 -9.70 15.27
N VAL A 322 1.65 -8.37 15.17
CA VAL A 322 2.38 -7.69 14.10
C VAL A 322 3.80 -7.29 14.50
N ALA A 323 4.07 -7.22 15.80
CA ALA A 323 5.41 -6.98 16.34
C ALA A 323 5.52 -7.53 17.77
N THR A 324 6.73 -7.96 18.15
CA THR A 324 7.11 -8.21 19.54
C THR A 324 8.28 -7.31 19.87
N ILE A 325 8.20 -6.57 20.97
CA ILE A 325 9.22 -5.62 21.41
C ILE A 325 9.70 -5.95 22.81
N THR A 326 10.94 -5.57 23.12
CA THR A 326 11.54 -5.73 24.45
C THR A 326 12.09 -4.39 24.90
N THR A 327 11.85 -4.02 26.16
CA THR A 327 12.37 -2.76 26.70
C THR A 327 13.88 -2.83 26.92
N ASP A 328 14.57 -1.78 26.48
CA ASP A 328 16.01 -1.61 26.65
C ASP A 328 16.40 -1.20 28.09
N GLU A 329 17.69 -0.95 28.32
CA GLU A 329 18.23 -0.51 29.62
C GLU A 329 17.60 0.79 30.16
N ASN A 330 17.06 1.63 29.27
CA ASN A 330 16.35 2.86 29.63
C ASN A 330 14.83 2.64 29.78
N GLY A 331 14.38 1.39 29.74
CA GLY A 331 12.97 1.01 29.78
C GLY A 331 12.20 1.44 28.54
N TYR A 332 12.86 1.69 27.42
CA TYR A 332 12.23 2.15 26.17
C TYR A 332 12.12 1.01 25.16
N ALA A 333 11.02 0.99 24.42
CA ALA A 333 10.83 0.10 23.28
C ALA A 333 10.07 0.81 22.17
N LYS A 334 10.28 0.40 20.92
CA LYS A 334 9.67 1.05 19.75
C LYS A 334 9.23 0.04 18.69
N VAL A 335 8.11 0.34 18.03
CA VAL A 335 7.70 -0.29 16.77
C VAL A 335 7.60 0.78 15.69
N ASP A 336 8.32 0.58 14.60
CA ASP A 336 8.23 1.44 13.41
C ASP A 336 7.31 0.84 12.35
N ASN A 337 6.87 1.68 11.41
CA ASN A 337 6.18 1.27 10.19
C ASN A 337 4.83 0.56 10.40
N LEU A 338 4.10 0.93 11.47
CA LEU A 338 2.73 0.46 11.69
C LEU A 338 1.79 1.08 10.66
N ASN A 339 1.00 0.28 9.95
CA ASN A 339 -0.04 0.81 9.08
C ASN A 339 -1.09 1.58 9.91
N LEU A 340 -1.81 2.50 9.29
CA LEU A 340 -2.96 3.14 9.93
C LEU A 340 -3.99 2.09 10.36
N GLY A 341 -4.51 2.24 11.58
CA GLY A 341 -5.46 1.30 12.16
C GLY A 341 -5.39 1.23 13.69
N VAL A 342 -6.26 0.39 14.24
CA VAL A 342 -6.37 0.13 15.67
C VAL A 342 -5.53 -1.08 16.05
N TYR A 343 -4.84 -0.95 17.19
CA TYR A 343 -3.94 -1.95 17.74
C TYR A 343 -4.18 -2.11 19.24
N THR A 344 -3.72 -3.25 19.77
CA THR A 344 -3.54 -3.45 21.21
C THR A 344 -2.09 -3.84 21.49
N ILE A 345 -1.58 -3.42 22.63
CA ILE A 345 -0.29 -3.88 23.17
C ILE A 345 -0.52 -4.59 24.50
N VAL A 346 0.14 -5.73 24.70
CA VAL A 346 0.00 -6.58 25.89
C VAL A 346 1.35 -7.09 26.35
N GLU A 347 1.62 -7.05 27.65
CA GLU A 347 2.84 -7.62 28.23
C GLU A 347 2.76 -9.14 28.19
N THR A 348 3.79 -9.78 27.64
CA THR A 348 3.90 -11.24 27.51
C THR A 348 4.97 -11.81 28.44
N GLU A 349 5.94 -10.99 28.84
CA GLU A 349 6.98 -11.34 29.82
C GLU A 349 7.31 -10.11 30.67
N ALA A 350 7.20 -10.25 31.98
CA ALA A 350 7.54 -9.17 32.91
C ALA A 350 9.06 -9.08 33.11
N PRO A 351 9.60 -7.89 33.45
CA PRO A 351 10.97 -7.78 33.94
C PRO A 351 11.21 -8.68 35.15
N THR A 352 12.46 -9.16 35.32
CA THR A 352 12.84 -9.96 36.49
C THR A 352 12.50 -9.25 37.80
N GLY A 353 11.80 -9.94 38.69
CA GLY A 353 11.36 -9.41 39.99
C GLY A 353 10.06 -8.60 39.96
N PHE A 354 9.33 -8.60 38.84
CA PHE A 354 8.07 -7.89 38.67
C PHE A 354 6.91 -8.81 38.29
N VAL A 355 5.69 -8.43 38.68
CA VAL A 355 4.46 -9.16 38.38
C VAL A 355 4.03 -8.88 36.94
N LEU A 356 3.83 -9.92 36.13
CA LEU A 356 3.29 -9.81 34.77
C LEU A 356 1.91 -9.15 34.76
N ASP A 357 1.76 -8.08 33.99
CA ASP A 357 0.47 -7.39 33.79
C ASP A 357 -0.05 -7.61 32.37
N GLN A 358 -0.97 -8.58 32.21
CA GLN A 358 -1.57 -8.91 30.91
C GLN A 358 -2.70 -7.95 30.50
N LYS A 359 -2.83 -6.77 31.13
CA LYS A 359 -3.79 -5.76 30.71
C LYS A 359 -3.45 -5.24 29.31
N GLU A 360 -4.41 -5.37 28.41
CA GLU A 360 -4.29 -4.82 27.05
C GLU A 360 -4.45 -3.30 27.06
N ILE A 361 -3.57 -2.60 26.35
CA ILE A 361 -3.66 -1.15 26.11
C ILE A 361 -3.98 -0.94 24.63
N ALA A 362 -5.15 -0.38 24.34
CA ALA A 362 -5.56 -0.06 22.98
C ALA A 362 -4.97 1.28 22.51
N PHE A 363 -4.55 1.36 21.25
CA PHE A 363 -4.12 2.60 20.61
C PHE A 363 -4.46 2.59 19.11
N GLU A 364 -4.41 3.75 18.47
CA GLU A 364 -4.78 3.90 17.06
C GLU A 364 -3.80 4.80 16.34
N VAL A 365 -3.30 4.33 15.19
CA VAL A 365 -2.49 5.11 14.25
C VAL A 365 -3.43 5.69 13.18
N LYS A 366 -3.58 7.01 13.15
CA LYS A 366 -4.53 7.74 12.30
C LYS A 366 -3.87 8.51 11.16
N GLU A 367 -2.61 8.90 11.34
CA GLU A 367 -1.92 9.79 10.41
C GLU A 367 -0.55 9.22 10.01
N ASP A 368 -0.11 9.53 8.79
CA ASP A 368 1.26 9.22 8.37
C ASP A 368 2.28 9.96 9.24
N GLY A 369 3.34 9.27 9.63
CA GLY A 369 4.37 9.76 10.53
C GLY A 369 3.94 9.88 12.00
N GLN A 370 2.71 9.51 12.38
CA GLN A 370 2.26 9.64 13.77
C GLN A 370 3.10 8.77 14.72
N VAL A 371 3.51 9.36 15.85
CA VAL A 371 4.20 8.66 16.94
C VAL A 371 3.26 8.55 18.14
N ILE A 372 2.82 7.33 18.44
CA ILE A 372 2.02 7.02 19.62
C ILE A 372 2.97 6.80 20.80
N LYS A 373 2.71 7.45 21.94
CA LYS A 373 3.51 7.31 23.15
C LYS A 373 2.68 6.69 24.26
N LEU A 374 3.11 5.52 24.75
CA LEU A 374 2.46 4.78 25.83
C LEU A 374 3.42 4.59 27.01
N GLU A 375 2.84 4.42 28.19
CA GLU A 375 3.55 4.03 29.41
C GLU A 375 2.88 2.81 30.04
N ALA A 376 3.68 1.85 30.51
CA ALA A 376 3.20 0.66 31.21
C ALA A 376 3.95 0.43 32.53
N THR A 377 3.21 0.07 33.58
CA THR A 377 3.73 -0.02 34.96
C THR A 377 3.64 -1.44 35.50
N ASN A 378 4.72 -1.99 36.07
CA ASN A 378 4.63 -3.23 36.87
C ASN A 378 4.79 -2.94 38.36
N LYS A 379 4.21 -3.85 39.14
CA LYS A 379 4.43 -3.95 40.58
C LYS A 379 5.56 -4.93 40.87
N LYS A 380 6.37 -4.65 41.89
CA LYS A 380 7.39 -5.59 42.36
C LYS A 380 6.74 -6.85 42.92
N ILE A 381 7.39 -7.99 42.71
CA ILE A 381 7.07 -9.24 43.40
C ILE A 381 7.48 -9.08 44.88
N THR A 382 6.57 -9.44 45.79
CA THR A 382 6.86 -9.51 47.22
C THR A 382 6.28 -10.78 47.83
N GLY A 383 6.88 -11.28 48.90
CA GLY A 383 6.40 -12.46 49.63
C GLY A 383 6.60 -12.34 51.15
N THR A 384 6.32 -13.44 51.84
CA THR A 384 6.30 -13.52 53.31
C THR A 384 7.09 -14.74 53.78
N LEU A 385 7.95 -14.56 54.77
CA LEU A 385 8.57 -15.65 55.53
C LEU A 385 7.88 -15.80 56.89
N GLU A 386 7.40 -16.98 57.21
CA GLU A 386 6.86 -17.34 58.52
C GLU A 386 7.80 -18.38 59.18
N ILE A 387 8.43 -17.98 60.28
CA ILE A 387 9.26 -18.87 61.10
C ILE A 387 8.46 -19.31 62.32
N THR A 388 8.39 -20.62 62.57
CA THR A 388 7.83 -21.22 63.79
C THR A 388 8.95 -21.81 64.63
N LYS A 389 9.15 -21.27 65.83
CA LYS A 389 10.17 -21.68 66.79
C LYS A 389 9.59 -22.67 67.78
N VAL A 390 10.23 -23.82 67.92
CA VAL A 390 9.79 -24.89 68.83
C VAL A 390 10.93 -25.48 69.66
N ASP A 391 10.58 -26.15 70.75
CA ASP A 391 11.44 -27.07 71.48
C ASP A 391 11.70 -28.32 70.63
N VAL A 392 12.96 -28.76 70.54
CA VAL A 392 13.32 -30.03 69.89
C VAL A 392 12.58 -31.23 70.52
N VAL A 393 12.28 -31.15 71.83
CA VAL A 393 11.53 -32.16 72.57
C VAL A 393 10.07 -31.69 72.73
N GLY A 394 9.16 -32.39 72.05
CA GLY A 394 7.71 -32.19 72.23
C GLY A 394 7.11 -30.99 71.49
N SER A 395 7.89 -30.31 70.63
CA SER A 395 7.42 -29.27 69.71
C SER A 395 6.66 -28.11 70.38
N LYS A 396 6.98 -27.80 71.64
CA LYS A 396 6.37 -26.67 72.36
C LYS A 396 6.81 -25.35 71.69
N PRO A 397 5.88 -24.41 71.40
CA PRO A 397 6.27 -23.11 70.85
C PRO A 397 7.16 -22.30 71.81
N LEU A 398 8.15 -21.60 71.24
CA LEU A 398 9.11 -20.80 72.00
C LEU A 398 9.02 -19.30 71.65
N PRO A 399 8.49 -18.46 72.56
CA PRO A 399 8.53 -17.01 72.42
C PRO A 399 9.94 -16.46 72.64
N ASN A 400 10.16 -15.22 72.22
CA ASN A 400 11.37 -14.44 72.48
C ASN A 400 12.66 -14.89 71.76
N ALA A 401 12.60 -15.80 70.78
CA ALA A 401 13.70 -16.04 69.84
C ALA A 401 13.83 -14.87 68.86
N LYS A 402 15.04 -14.37 68.62
CA LYS A 402 15.29 -13.30 67.64
C LYS A 402 15.88 -13.84 66.35
N PHE A 403 15.19 -13.62 65.25
CA PHE A 403 15.66 -13.94 63.90
C PHE A 403 16.06 -12.68 63.13
N GLU A 404 17.14 -12.80 62.36
CA GLU A 404 17.59 -11.78 61.41
C GLU A 404 17.64 -12.36 59.98
N ILE A 405 17.16 -11.59 59.01
CA ILE A 405 17.21 -11.91 57.58
C ILE A 405 18.31 -11.08 56.92
N PHE A 406 19.09 -11.74 56.06
CA PHE A 406 20.16 -11.15 55.27
C PHE A 406 19.89 -11.33 53.78
N ASP A 407 20.24 -10.33 52.97
CA ASP A 407 20.20 -10.40 51.51
C ASP A 407 21.35 -11.27 50.95
N GLU A 408 21.37 -11.48 49.63
CA GLU A 408 22.41 -12.26 48.95
C GLU A 408 23.84 -11.69 49.14
N ASN A 409 23.97 -10.40 49.47
CA ASN A 409 25.25 -9.75 49.75
C ASN A 409 25.66 -9.84 51.24
N GLY A 410 24.82 -10.45 52.09
CA GLY A 410 25.04 -10.55 53.53
C GLY A 410 24.65 -9.30 54.32
N ASN A 411 23.97 -8.33 53.72
CA ASN A 411 23.45 -7.17 54.44
C ASN A 411 22.17 -7.56 55.18
N LYS A 412 22.03 -7.07 56.41
CA LYS A 412 20.81 -7.26 57.21
C LYS A 412 19.64 -6.48 56.61
N VAL A 413 18.54 -7.19 56.33
CA VAL A 413 17.31 -6.64 55.75
C VAL A 413 16.32 -6.27 56.84
N VAL A 414 16.02 -7.21 57.74
CA VAL A 414 15.01 -7.05 58.78
C VAL A 414 15.27 -8.04 59.93
N GLU A 415 14.78 -7.71 61.12
CA GLU A 415 14.80 -8.59 62.30
C GLU A 415 13.41 -8.68 62.93
N LYS A 416 13.10 -9.81 63.55
CA LYS A 416 11.85 -10.00 64.29
C LYS A 416 12.02 -11.02 65.41
N VAL A 417 11.25 -10.83 66.47
CA VAL A 417 11.21 -11.73 67.63
C VAL A 417 9.97 -12.60 67.56
N THR A 418 10.06 -13.86 68.01
CA THR A 418 8.91 -14.78 68.05
C THR A 418 7.89 -14.37 69.10
N ASP A 419 6.61 -14.46 68.73
CA ASP A 419 5.47 -14.20 69.60
C ASP A 419 5.19 -15.34 70.60
N GLU A 420 4.15 -15.20 71.43
CA GLU A 420 3.68 -16.22 72.39
C GLU A 420 3.39 -17.60 71.76
N ASN A 421 3.08 -17.65 70.46
CA ASN A 421 2.84 -18.87 69.71
C ASN A 421 4.11 -19.37 69.00
N GLY A 422 5.29 -18.81 69.34
CA GLY A 422 6.57 -19.11 68.74
C GLY A 422 6.72 -18.62 67.29
N LYS A 423 5.91 -17.67 66.82
CA LYS A 423 5.92 -17.24 65.41
C LYS A 423 6.62 -15.91 65.17
N ALA A 424 7.41 -15.84 64.10
CA ALA A 424 7.95 -14.61 63.54
C ALA A 424 7.58 -14.51 62.05
N ILE A 425 6.79 -13.49 61.69
CA ILE A 425 6.30 -13.27 60.32
C ILE A 425 6.95 -12.04 59.69
N PHE A 426 7.64 -12.21 58.58
CA PHE A 426 8.31 -11.16 57.81
C PHE A 426 7.57 -10.93 56.51
N GLU A 427 6.79 -9.86 56.43
CA GLU A 427 5.94 -9.56 55.28
C GLU A 427 6.63 -8.62 54.29
N LYS A 428 6.18 -8.66 53.03
CA LYS A 428 6.63 -7.76 51.94
C LYS A 428 8.13 -7.84 51.65
N LEU A 429 8.74 -9.01 51.82
CA LEU A 429 10.11 -9.25 51.37
C LEU A 429 10.15 -9.18 49.83
N PRO A 430 10.98 -8.33 49.22
CA PRO A 430 11.10 -8.25 47.75
C PRO A 430 11.56 -9.58 47.14
N PHE A 431 11.30 -9.77 45.84
CA PHE A 431 11.91 -10.84 45.05
C PHE A 431 13.43 -10.92 45.27
N GLY A 432 13.93 -12.12 45.48
CA GLY A 432 15.36 -12.36 45.66
C GLY A 432 15.68 -13.52 46.59
N LYS A 433 16.98 -13.79 46.72
CA LYS A 433 17.54 -14.80 47.62
C LYS A 433 17.95 -14.17 48.93
N TYR A 434 17.70 -14.92 50.00
CA TYR A 434 17.94 -14.49 51.37
C TYR A 434 18.49 -15.64 52.19
N THR A 435 19.04 -15.28 53.35
CA THR A 435 19.30 -16.22 54.44
C THR A 435 18.70 -15.70 55.74
N PHE A 436 18.32 -16.59 56.64
CA PHE A 436 17.99 -16.22 58.01
C PHE A 436 18.80 -17.04 59.01
N LYS A 437 19.04 -16.47 60.19
CA LYS A 437 19.63 -17.16 61.34
C LYS A 437 19.02 -16.67 62.64
N GLU A 438 19.08 -17.52 63.65
CA GLU A 438 18.80 -17.10 65.02
C GLU A 438 19.99 -16.30 65.56
N THR A 439 19.71 -15.20 66.24
CA THR A 439 20.71 -14.30 66.81
C THR A 439 20.59 -14.16 68.32
N VAL A 440 19.42 -14.47 68.86
CA VAL A 440 19.16 -14.56 70.30
C VAL A 440 18.26 -15.77 70.51
N ALA A 441 18.75 -16.74 71.28
CA ALA A 441 17.96 -17.91 71.68
C ALA A 441 16.91 -17.53 72.73
N PRO A 442 15.77 -18.24 72.80
CA PRO A 442 14.86 -18.18 73.93
C PRO A 442 15.57 -18.50 75.26
N ASP A 443 15.08 -17.93 76.35
CA ASP A 443 15.61 -18.19 77.69
C ASP A 443 15.61 -19.69 78.02
N GLY A 444 16.77 -20.22 78.40
CA GLY A 444 16.95 -21.63 78.75
C GLY A 444 17.26 -22.57 77.58
N TYR A 445 17.49 -22.04 76.37
CA TYR A 445 17.83 -22.81 75.17
C TYR A 445 19.21 -22.45 74.62
N LEU A 446 19.83 -23.40 73.91
CA LEU A 446 21.03 -23.20 73.12
C LEU A 446 20.67 -22.52 71.80
N ILE A 447 21.48 -21.53 71.39
CA ILE A 447 21.29 -20.84 70.12
C ILE A 447 21.48 -21.78 68.94
N ASN A 448 20.57 -21.72 67.98
CA ASN A 448 20.70 -22.44 66.72
C ASN A 448 21.57 -21.63 65.75
N GLU A 449 22.82 -22.06 65.56
CA GLU A 449 23.78 -21.40 64.66
C GLU A 449 23.53 -21.70 63.16
N THR A 450 22.49 -22.48 62.82
CA THR A 450 22.18 -22.84 61.44
C THR A 450 21.73 -21.62 60.64
N VAL A 451 22.42 -21.37 59.53
CA VAL A 451 22.01 -20.39 58.53
C VAL A 451 21.14 -21.08 57.48
N VAL A 452 19.92 -20.60 57.29
CA VAL A 452 18.93 -21.22 56.41
C VAL A 452 18.69 -20.34 55.18
N PRO A 453 18.94 -20.84 53.95
CA PRO A 453 18.62 -20.10 52.73
C PRO A 453 17.13 -20.21 52.37
N PHE A 454 16.58 -19.14 51.83
CA PHE A 454 15.25 -19.12 51.20
C PHE A 454 15.21 -18.11 50.05
N GLU A 455 14.21 -18.20 49.17
CA GLU A 455 14.11 -17.35 47.99
C GLU A 455 12.65 -16.98 47.74
N ILE A 456 12.36 -15.70 47.58
CA ILE A 456 11.03 -15.21 47.18
C ILE A 456 10.99 -15.19 45.64
N LYS A 457 10.16 -16.05 45.05
CA LYS A 457 10.02 -16.19 43.59
C LYS A 457 8.68 -15.69 43.07
N GLU A 458 7.62 -15.93 43.82
CA GLU A 458 6.25 -15.65 43.38
C GLU A 458 5.60 -14.53 44.20
N ASN A 459 4.70 -13.77 43.57
CA ASN A 459 4.02 -12.68 44.27
C ASN A 459 2.99 -13.22 45.25
N GLY A 460 3.10 -12.80 46.51
CA GLY A 460 2.27 -13.28 47.61
C GLY A 460 2.72 -14.64 48.17
N GLU A 461 3.89 -15.15 47.78
CA GLU A 461 4.44 -16.41 48.29
C GLU A 461 4.57 -16.37 49.82
N VAL A 462 4.17 -17.45 50.49
CA VAL A 462 4.33 -17.61 51.95
C VAL A 462 5.23 -18.82 52.21
N ILE A 463 6.47 -18.56 52.58
CA ILE A 463 7.46 -19.59 52.91
C ILE A 463 7.38 -19.86 54.41
N LYS A 464 7.24 -21.13 54.79
CA LYS A 464 7.13 -21.56 56.19
C LYS A 464 8.34 -22.37 56.58
N HIS A 465 9.00 -21.98 57.67
CA HIS A 465 10.10 -22.72 58.28
C HIS A 465 9.83 -23.03 59.73
N THR A 466 10.22 -24.23 60.17
CA THR A 466 10.23 -24.60 61.59
C THR A 466 11.67 -24.69 62.07
N VAL A 467 12.00 -24.01 63.17
CA VAL A 467 13.34 -23.99 63.76
C VAL A 467 13.25 -24.50 65.20
N SER A 468 13.99 -25.55 65.51
CA SER A 468 14.03 -26.16 66.85
C SER A 468 15.28 -25.77 67.63
N ASP A 469 15.16 -25.58 68.95
CA ASP A 469 16.32 -25.47 69.85
C ASP A 469 16.34 -26.59 70.87
N GLU A 470 17.54 -26.89 71.33
CA GLU A 470 17.79 -27.78 72.45
C GLU A 470 17.84 -26.97 73.76
N ARG A 471 17.26 -27.51 74.84
CA ARG A 471 17.36 -26.89 76.17
C ARG A 471 18.80 -26.95 76.66
N ILE A 472 19.23 -25.92 77.41
CA ILE A 472 20.49 -25.96 78.13
C ILE A 472 20.44 -27.14 79.11
N PRO A 473 21.40 -28.09 79.06
CA PRO A 473 21.40 -29.25 79.94
C PRO A 473 21.40 -28.81 81.41
N THR A 474 20.39 -29.22 82.18
CA THR A 474 20.43 -29.11 83.63
C THR A 474 21.52 -30.06 84.14
N PRO A 475 22.45 -29.66 85.02
CA PRO A 475 23.49 -30.55 85.52
C PRO A 475 22.85 -31.80 86.14
N GLU A 476 23.24 -32.96 85.62
CA GLU A 476 22.75 -34.26 86.06
C GLU A 476 23.16 -34.48 87.53
N LYS A 477 22.16 -34.74 88.39
CA LYS A 477 22.38 -35.09 89.79
C LYS A 477 23.09 -36.47 89.84
N PRO A 478 24.17 -36.69 90.61
CA PRO A 478 24.94 -37.93 90.55
C PRO A 478 24.09 -39.16 90.88
N GLU A 479 24.12 -40.15 89.99
CA GLU A 479 23.43 -41.43 90.10
C GLU A 479 24.11 -42.33 91.16
N GLN A 480 23.32 -42.94 92.05
CA GLN A 480 23.84 -43.85 93.10
C GLN A 480 24.17 -45.25 92.55
N PRO A 481 25.17 -45.96 93.11
CA PRO A 481 25.67 -47.21 92.54
C PRO A 481 24.69 -48.38 92.73
N LYS A 482 24.52 -49.15 91.66
CA LYS A 482 23.73 -50.39 91.57
C LYS A 482 24.53 -51.57 92.16
N PRO A 483 23.95 -52.45 93.01
CA PRO A 483 24.66 -53.65 93.47
C PRO A 483 24.63 -54.77 92.44
N GLU A 484 25.75 -55.48 92.32
CA GLU A 484 25.99 -56.55 91.35
C GLU A 484 25.69 -57.95 91.93
N LYS A 485 24.96 -58.73 91.13
CA LYS A 485 24.74 -60.19 90.99
C LYS A 485 25.01 -61.17 92.16
N SER A 486 24.12 -62.18 92.20
CA SER A 486 24.55 -63.59 92.27
C SER A 486 23.70 -64.51 91.37
N LEU A 487 24.38 -65.45 90.70
CA LEU A 487 23.91 -66.65 89.97
C LEU A 487 24.50 -67.88 90.75
N PRO A 488 24.25 -69.20 90.47
CA PRO A 488 23.61 -69.85 89.29
C PRO A 488 22.81 -71.20 89.56
N GLN A 489 22.44 -71.93 88.47
CA GLN A 489 22.30 -73.42 88.26
C GLN A 489 21.16 -74.23 88.97
N THR A 490 20.53 -75.31 88.49
CA THR A 490 20.54 -76.19 87.27
C THR A 490 19.36 -77.18 87.30
N GLY A 491 18.93 -77.69 86.13
CA GLY A 491 18.21 -78.96 85.93
C GLY A 491 16.96 -78.80 85.05
N GLY A 492 16.78 -79.36 83.85
CA GLY A 492 17.52 -80.39 83.12
C GLY A 492 16.56 -81.53 82.72
N GLN A 493 15.91 -81.44 81.55
CA GLN A 493 15.58 -82.58 80.69
C GLN A 493 15.17 -82.11 79.29
N GLU A 494 15.93 -82.57 78.29
CA GLU A 494 15.69 -82.45 76.85
C GLU A 494 14.53 -83.37 76.40
N ASP A 495 13.74 -82.98 75.41
CA ASP A 495 13.79 -83.55 74.05
C ASP A 495 12.82 -82.83 73.08
N ASN A 496 13.16 -82.92 71.81
CA ASN A 496 12.79 -82.18 70.61
C ASN A 496 11.33 -82.28 70.14
N THR A 497 10.81 -81.16 69.60
CA THR A 497 10.05 -81.19 68.33
C THR A 497 10.00 -79.82 67.63
N MET A 498 10.54 -79.79 66.41
CA MET A 498 10.47 -78.67 65.46
C MET A 498 9.03 -78.45 64.96
N LYS A 499 8.48 -77.22 65.04
CA LYS A 499 7.42 -76.73 64.13
C LYS A 499 7.46 -75.20 63.97
N TYR A 500 7.61 -74.77 62.71
CA TYR A 500 7.38 -73.43 62.19
C TYR A 500 5.88 -73.15 62.00
N ALA A 501 5.43 -71.94 62.35
CA ALA A 501 4.29 -71.22 61.78
C ALA A 501 4.31 -69.79 62.37
N GLY A 502 4.48 -68.68 61.64
CA GLY A 502 4.08 -68.39 60.27
C GLY A 502 2.62 -67.93 60.24
N LEU A 503 2.33 -66.74 60.77
CA LEU A 503 0.99 -66.12 60.74
C LEU A 503 1.09 -64.79 59.99
N GLY A 504 0.63 -64.81 58.74
CA GLY A 504 0.34 -63.65 57.92
C GLY A 504 -0.89 -63.95 57.07
N ALA A 505 -1.96 -63.19 57.25
CA ALA A 505 -3.14 -63.17 56.40
C ALA A 505 -3.69 -61.73 56.45
N ALA A 506 -3.62 -60.97 55.34
CA ALA A 506 -4.59 -60.93 54.23
C ALA A 506 -5.53 -59.73 54.44
N ALA A 507 -5.97 -58.94 53.45
CA ALA A 507 -6.17 -59.19 52.04
C ALA A 507 -6.35 -57.84 51.27
N THR A 508 -5.78 -57.71 50.06
CA THR A 508 -6.44 -57.48 48.73
C THR A 508 -6.99 -56.08 48.42
N ALA A 509 -6.91 -55.51 47.21
CA ALA A 509 -6.37 -55.94 45.91
C ALA A 509 -6.28 -54.74 44.92
N LEU A 510 -5.27 -54.80 44.03
CA LEU A 510 -5.21 -54.56 42.55
C LEU A 510 -5.89 -53.31 41.95
N ILE A 511 -5.36 -52.65 40.91
CA ILE A 511 -5.01 -53.16 39.56
C ILE A 511 -4.03 -52.17 38.89
N GLY A 512 -3.06 -52.70 38.13
CA GLY A 512 -2.23 -51.95 37.17
C GLY A 512 -2.73 -52.07 35.73
N LEU A 513 -2.22 -51.22 34.83
CA LEU A 513 -2.34 -51.46 33.39
C LEU A 513 -0.99 -51.16 32.71
N ALA A 514 -0.46 -52.18 32.04
CA ALA A 514 0.69 -52.10 31.16
C ALA A 514 0.23 -51.78 29.72
N TYR A 515 1.11 -51.10 29.00
CA TYR A 515 0.98 -50.62 27.63
C TYR A 515 1.37 -51.73 26.64
N VAL A 516 0.51 -52.07 25.67
CA VAL A 516 0.88 -52.84 24.47
C VAL A 516 0.27 -52.17 23.23
N VAL A 517 1.13 -51.96 22.24
CA VAL A 517 0.88 -51.34 20.94
C VAL A 517 0.21 -52.32 19.98
N ALA A 518 -0.79 -51.88 19.20
CA ALA A 518 -1.10 -52.46 17.90
C ALA A 518 -1.72 -51.42 16.94
N ARG A 519 -1.17 -51.39 15.72
CA ARG A 519 -1.49 -50.53 14.57
C ARG A 519 -2.66 -51.08 13.71
N ARG A 520 -3.36 -50.14 13.05
CA ARG A 520 -4.06 -50.22 11.72
C ARG A 520 -5.32 -51.12 11.66
N LYS A 521 -6.41 -50.82 10.92
CA LYS A 521 -6.59 -50.13 9.62
C LYS A 521 -8.12 -49.92 9.33
N GLU A 522 -8.45 -48.89 8.54
CA GLU A 522 -9.55 -48.76 7.54
C GLU A 522 -11.02 -49.06 7.91
N ILE A 523 -11.90 -48.05 7.78
CA ILE A 523 -12.81 -47.79 6.63
C ILE A 523 -12.85 -46.28 6.39
#